data_AF-A0A9P7FCH6-F1
#
_entry.id   AF-A0A9P7FCH6-F1
#
_cell.length_a   1.000
_cell.length_b   1.000
_cell.length_c   1.000
_cell.angle_alpha   90.00
_cell.angle_beta   90.00
_cell.angle_gamma   90.00
#
_symmetry.space_group_name_H-M   'P 1'
#
loop_
_entity.id
_entity.type
_entity.pdbx_description
1 polymer ?
#
loop_
_entity_poly.entity_id
_entity_poly.type
_entity_poly.pdbx_seq_one_letter_code
_entity_poly.pdbx_strand_id
1 'polypeptide(L)'
;MLDLLSKDRIVNEAGLRTALRHLDTISSSGATALQATVKHMSSSPHVFAYIISVWDRREAMISRIMTDFPRISQEYPTSVARTMLDNLSMYFSNFPAEPLAMDVSRDISRHRGFIEDALPVLCALNTMEFSGAGSFEDEIDLFNQSDDGFVKKKVPQKMYKRNRPKAHTSIDASLFLRLDVVVPLTSEAAASLSTHILTKLKNTLSVSIFSAF
;
A
#
# COMPACT_ATOMS: atom_id res chain seq x y z
N MET A 1 19.72 16.08 -18.44
CA MET A 1 19.31 14.85 -19.16
C MET A 1 17.79 14.64 -19.10
N LEU A 2 17.16 14.77 -17.91
CA LEU A 2 15.70 14.64 -17.75
C LEU A 2 14.87 15.82 -18.32
N ASP A 3 15.50 16.96 -18.63
CA ASP A 3 14.86 18.14 -19.26
C ASP A 3 14.21 17.83 -20.63
N LEU A 4 14.57 16.71 -21.28
CA LEU A 4 13.97 16.27 -22.55
C LEU A 4 12.49 15.87 -22.41
N LEU A 5 12.05 15.52 -21.20
CA LEU A 5 10.67 15.12 -20.91
C LEU A 5 9.85 16.30 -20.36
N SER A 6 10.38 17.53 -20.39
CA SER A 6 9.62 18.70 -19.96
C SER A 6 8.50 19.04 -20.94
N LYS A 7 7.43 19.65 -20.43
CA LYS A 7 6.29 20.10 -21.22
C LYS A 7 6.73 20.93 -22.43
N ASP A 8 7.65 21.87 -22.23
CA ASP A 8 8.10 22.80 -23.29
C ASP A 8 8.84 22.10 -24.43
N ARG A 9 9.49 20.97 -24.16
CA ARG A 9 10.23 20.19 -25.15
C ARG A 9 9.32 19.26 -25.95
N ILE A 10 8.31 18.66 -25.32
CA ILE A 10 7.44 17.67 -25.96
C ILE A 10 6.29 18.29 -26.77
N VAL A 11 6.08 19.60 -26.69
CA VAL A 11 5.04 20.33 -27.45
C VAL A 11 5.33 20.34 -28.96
N ASN A 12 6.59 20.27 -29.38
CA ASN A 12 6.94 20.18 -30.80
C ASN A 12 7.31 18.75 -31.21
N GLU A 13 6.99 18.37 -32.44
CA GLU A 13 7.15 17.00 -32.95
C GLU A 13 8.60 16.51 -32.89
N ALA A 14 9.58 17.39 -33.17
CA ALA A 14 10.99 17.06 -33.13
C ALA A 14 11.47 16.73 -31.70
N GLY A 15 11.00 17.49 -30.72
CA GLY A 15 11.28 17.31 -29.31
C GLY A 15 10.60 16.07 -28.74
N LEU A 16 9.34 15.82 -29.11
CA LEU A 16 8.65 14.57 -28.78
C LEU A 16 9.41 13.36 -29.33
N ARG A 17 9.78 13.38 -30.62
CA ARG A 17 10.56 12.30 -31.24
C ARG A 17 11.90 12.07 -30.53
N THR A 18 12.57 13.15 -30.13
CA THR A 18 13.82 13.08 -29.36
C THR A 18 13.60 12.45 -27.98
N ALA A 19 12.53 12.85 -27.29
CA ALA A 19 12.15 12.31 -26.00
C ALA A 19 11.84 10.80 -26.08
N LEU A 20 11.06 10.38 -27.08
CA LEU A 20 10.72 8.96 -27.27
C LEU A 20 11.96 8.11 -27.59
N ARG A 21 12.86 8.58 -28.47
CA ARG A 21 14.15 7.90 -28.73
C ARG A 21 15.00 7.79 -27.47
N HIS A 22 14.97 8.82 -26.62
CA HIS A 22 15.67 8.76 -25.35
C HIS A 22 15.06 7.70 -24.42
N LEU A 23 13.73 7.62 -24.34
CA LEU A 23 13.06 6.57 -23.58
C LEU A 23 13.41 5.17 -24.08
N ASP A 24 13.55 4.98 -25.40
CA ASP A 24 13.99 3.70 -25.97
C ASP A 24 15.41 3.32 -25.51
N THR A 25 16.33 4.28 -25.45
CA THR A 25 17.68 4.04 -24.92
C THR A 25 17.66 3.70 -23.42
N ILE A 26 16.84 4.40 -22.63
CA ILE A 26 16.71 4.18 -21.18
C ILE A 26 16.07 2.82 -20.89
N SER A 27 15.03 2.45 -21.63
CA SER A 27 14.38 1.14 -21.51
C SER A 27 15.38 0.00 -21.73
N SER A 28 16.43 0.25 -22.49
CA SER A 28 17.51 -0.70 -22.80
C SER A 28 18.68 -0.63 -21.81
N SER A 29 18.77 0.40 -20.96
CA SER A 29 19.93 0.72 -20.11
C SER A 29 19.84 0.19 -18.66
N GLY A 30 18.82 -0.61 -18.33
CA GLY A 30 18.67 -1.25 -17.01
C GLY A 30 17.59 -0.64 -16.10
N ALA A 31 17.37 -1.25 -14.92
CA ALA A 31 16.21 -0.96 -14.06
C ALA A 31 16.27 0.42 -13.41
N THR A 32 17.45 0.82 -12.95
CA THR A 32 17.66 2.07 -12.21
C THR A 32 17.39 3.31 -13.07
N ALA A 33 17.81 3.29 -14.33
CA ALA A 33 17.60 4.40 -15.26
C ALA A 33 16.11 4.59 -15.57
N LEU A 34 15.38 3.47 -15.73
CA LEU A 34 13.94 3.51 -15.93
C LEU A 34 13.20 4.06 -14.70
N GLN A 35 13.56 3.61 -13.50
CA GLN A 35 12.95 4.11 -12.26
C GLN A 35 13.14 5.62 -12.08
N ALA A 36 14.35 6.14 -12.33
CA ALA A 36 14.62 7.58 -12.28
C ALA A 36 13.78 8.37 -13.28
N THR A 37 13.57 7.79 -14.48
CA THR A 37 12.78 8.39 -15.55
C THR A 37 11.30 8.39 -15.23
N VAL A 38 10.75 7.27 -14.75
CA VAL A 38 9.35 7.17 -14.32
C VAL A 38 9.10 8.12 -13.16
N LYS A 39 10.01 8.20 -12.18
CA LYS A 39 9.92 9.16 -11.07
C LYS A 39 9.91 10.61 -11.58
N HIS A 40 10.77 10.94 -12.54
CA HIS A 40 10.78 12.27 -13.16
C HIS A 40 9.48 12.56 -13.91
N MET A 41 9.00 11.66 -14.76
CA MET A 41 7.73 11.85 -15.46
C MET A 41 6.55 11.97 -14.50
N SER A 42 6.55 11.19 -13.40
CA SER A 42 5.49 11.24 -12.39
C SER A 42 5.41 12.58 -11.66
N SER A 43 6.50 13.38 -11.64
CA SER A 43 6.46 14.75 -11.12
C SER A 43 5.59 15.70 -11.96
N SER A 44 5.29 15.31 -13.20
CA SER A 44 4.35 16.00 -14.09
C SER A 44 3.36 14.99 -14.66
N PRO A 45 2.26 14.68 -13.95
CA PRO A 45 1.33 13.61 -14.31
C PRO A 45 0.78 13.71 -15.74
N HIS A 46 0.55 14.93 -16.22
CA HIS A 46 0.11 15.20 -17.60
C HIS A 46 1.12 14.75 -18.65
N VAL A 47 2.41 14.97 -18.38
CA VAL A 47 3.50 14.54 -19.26
C VAL A 47 3.58 13.03 -19.25
N PHE A 48 3.49 12.41 -18.07
CA PHE A 48 3.46 10.95 -17.95
C PHE A 48 2.32 10.35 -18.77
N ALA A 49 1.08 10.81 -18.56
CA ALA A 49 -0.08 10.35 -19.31
C ALA A 49 0.11 10.56 -20.82
N TYR A 50 0.53 11.75 -21.25
CA TYR A 50 0.75 12.03 -22.66
C TYR A 50 1.81 11.11 -23.29
N ILE A 51 3.00 10.99 -22.68
CA ILE A 51 4.09 10.16 -23.22
C ILE A 51 3.67 8.70 -23.32
N ILE A 52 3.04 8.16 -22.28
CA ILE A 52 2.61 6.76 -22.30
C ILE A 52 1.51 6.55 -23.37
N SER A 53 0.66 7.55 -23.66
CA SER A 53 -0.37 7.44 -24.71
C SER A 53 0.21 7.32 -26.12
N VAL A 54 1.32 8.00 -26.40
CA VAL A 54 1.91 8.09 -27.75
C VAL A 54 3.13 7.19 -27.97
N TRP A 55 3.64 6.55 -26.92
CA TRP A 55 4.84 5.74 -27.03
C TRP A 55 4.54 4.27 -27.32
N ASP A 56 5.00 3.79 -28.48
CA ASP A 56 4.75 2.43 -28.97
C ASP A 56 5.25 1.32 -28.03
N ARG A 57 6.24 1.61 -27.18
CA ARG A 57 6.83 0.63 -26.24
C ARG A 57 6.29 0.75 -24.82
N ARG A 58 5.17 1.46 -24.61
CA ARG A 58 4.56 1.62 -23.29
C ARG A 58 4.36 0.31 -22.55
N GLU A 59 3.95 -0.75 -23.25
CA GLU A 59 3.64 -2.06 -22.63
C GLU A 59 4.86 -2.65 -21.91
N ALA A 60 6.06 -2.46 -22.45
CA ALA A 60 7.29 -2.92 -21.82
C ALA A 60 7.58 -2.13 -20.53
N MET A 61 7.35 -0.81 -20.53
CA MET A 61 7.50 0.02 -19.34
C MET A 61 6.44 -0.31 -18.28
N ILE A 62 5.17 -0.47 -18.67
CA ILE A 62 4.08 -0.85 -17.78
C ILE A 62 4.35 -2.22 -17.15
N SER A 63 4.72 -3.22 -17.97
CA SER A 63 5.07 -4.55 -17.50
C SER A 63 6.20 -4.51 -16.47
N ARG A 64 7.19 -3.65 -16.69
CA ARG A 64 8.32 -3.49 -15.78
C ARG A 64 7.92 -2.80 -14.49
N ILE A 65 7.12 -1.74 -14.54
CA ILE A 65 6.54 -1.09 -13.34
C ILE A 65 5.76 -2.10 -12.50
N MET A 66 4.97 -2.97 -13.15
CA MET A 66 4.20 -4.02 -12.47
C MET A 66 5.08 -5.13 -11.89
N THR A 67 6.18 -5.46 -12.57
CA THR A 67 7.16 -6.47 -12.11
C THR A 67 7.94 -5.96 -10.90
N ASP A 68 8.35 -4.69 -10.94
CA ASP A 68 9.09 -4.00 -9.89
C ASP A 68 8.19 -3.50 -8.76
N PHE A 69 6.89 -3.82 -8.78
CA PHE A 69 5.96 -3.44 -7.73
C PHE A 69 6.36 -4.11 -6.39
N PRO A 70 6.38 -3.36 -5.27
CA PRO A 70 6.78 -3.87 -3.96
C PRO A 70 6.04 -5.15 -3.55
N ARG A 71 6.81 -6.16 -3.13
CA ARG A 71 6.26 -7.43 -2.62
C ARG A 71 6.10 -7.44 -1.12
N ILE A 72 6.86 -6.59 -0.42
CA ILE A 72 6.84 -6.43 1.02
C ILE A 72 6.47 -5.00 1.39
N SER A 73 5.78 -4.84 2.52
CA SER A 73 5.20 -3.57 2.96
C SER A 73 6.24 -2.51 3.32
N GLN A 74 7.46 -2.91 3.65
CA GLN A 74 8.57 -2.00 3.98
C GLN A 74 9.12 -1.27 2.75
N GLU A 75 9.01 -1.86 1.56
CA GLU A 75 9.49 -1.27 0.30
C GLU A 75 8.50 -0.27 -0.30
N TYR A 76 7.21 -0.42 0.03
CA TYR A 76 6.15 0.40 -0.57
C TYR A 76 6.33 1.92 -0.36
N PRO A 77 6.66 2.42 0.85
CA PRO A 77 6.78 3.87 1.10
C PRO A 77 7.81 4.59 0.22
N THR A 78 8.87 3.91 -0.21
CA THR A 78 9.95 4.49 -1.03
C THR A 78 9.85 4.11 -2.51
N SER A 79 8.84 3.31 -2.87
CA SER A 79 8.68 2.79 -4.22
C SER A 79 8.24 3.83 -5.25
N VAL A 80 8.60 3.57 -6.51
CA VAL A 80 8.06 4.31 -7.66
C VAL A 80 6.54 4.11 -7.76
N ALA A 81 6.05 2.91 -7.46
CA ALA A 81 4.62 2.59 -7.51
C ALA A 81 3.76 3.49 -6.62
N ARG A 82 4.20 3.76 -5.38
CA ARG A 82 3.54 4.74 -4.49
C ARG A 82 3.51 6.13 -5.13
N THR A 83 4.67 6.60 -5.58
CA THR A 83 4.79 7.93 -6.20
C THR A 83 3.85 8.05 -7.41
N MET A 84 3.74 7.01 -8.22
CA MET A 84 2.83 6.99 -9.37
C MET A 84 1.36 6.99 -8.93
N LEU A 85 0.98 6.16 -7.95
CA LEU A 85 -0.38 6.09 -7.43
C LEU A 85 -0.83 7.46 -6.87
N ASP A 86 -0.01 8.10 -6.04
CA ASP A 86 -0.31 9.41 -5.45
C ASP A 86 -0.53 10.47 -6.55
N ASN A 87 0.39 10.53 -7.52
CA ASN A 87 0.38 11.51 -8.59
C ASN A 87 -0.76 11.29 -9.60
N LEU A 88 -1.00 10.04 -10.02
CA LEU A 88 -2.10 9.71 -10.94
C LEU A 88 -3.44 9.91 -10.25
N SER A 89 -3.59 9.51 -8.99
CA SER A 89 -4.82 9.70 -8.23
C SER A 89 -5.18 11.18 -8.09
N MET A 90 -4.18 12.03 -7.78
CA MET A 90 -4.36 13.48 -7.74
C MET A 90 -4.70 14.05 -9.12
N TYR A 91 -4.01 13.61 -10.18
CA TYR A 91 -4.28 14.04 -11.54
C TYR A 91 -5.72 13.76 -11.97
N PHE A 92 -6.17 12.53 -11.80
CA PHE A 92 -7.53 12.13 -12.17
C PHE A 92 -8.61 12.79 -11.30
N SER A 93 -8.31 13.12 -10.03
CA SER A 93 -9.24 13.87 -9.18
C SER A 93 -9.47 15.30 -9.66
N ASN A 94 -8.48 15.89 -10.33
CA ASN A 94 -8.55 17.25 -10.86
C ASN A 94 -9.00 17.28 -12.34
N PHE A 95 -9.22 16.12 -12.94
CA PHE A 95 -9.69 16.04 -14.31
C PHE A 95 -11.19 16.39 -14.34
N PRO A 96 -11.64 17.27 -15.26
CA PRO A 96 -13.06 17.60 -15.35
C PRO A 96 -13.89 16.33 -15.53
N ALA A 97 -15.08 16.26 -14.92
CA ALA A 97 -15.91 15.07 -14.99
C ALA A 97 -16.53 14.84 -16.37
N GLU A 98 -16.62 15.88 -17.20
CA GLU A 98 -17.29 15.86 -18.50
C GLU A 98 -16.66 14.95 -19.58
N PRO A 99 -15.33 14.77 -19.67
CA PRO A 99 -14.72 13.83 -20.61
C PRO A 99 -14.61 12.39 -20.07
N LEU A 100 -14.88 12.15 -18.77
CA LEU A 100 -14.80 10.83 -18.17
C LEU A 100 -16.20 10.23 -18.04
N ALA A 101 -16.36 8.96 -18.42
CA ALA A 101 -17.59 8.25 -18.09
C ALA A 101 -17.81 8.29 -16.56
N MET A 102 -19.03 8.53 -16.10
CA MET A 102 -19.34 8.67 -14.66
C MET A 102 -18.86 7.47 -13.82
N ASP A 103 -18.85 6.27 -14.40
CA ASP A 103 -18.34 5.07 -13.74
C ASP A 103 -16.83 5.13 -13.50
N VAL A 104 -16.06 5.68 -14.45
CA VAL A 104 -14.60 5.86 -14.33
C VAL A 104 -14.28 6.88 -13.23
N SER A 105 -15.03 7.99 -13.18
CA SER A 105 -14.89 9.01 -12.13
C SER A 105 -15.17 8.46 -10.72
N ARG A 106 -16.19 7.61 -10.59
CA ARG A 106 -16.52 6.93 -9.32
C ARG A 106 -15.42 5.97 -8.89
N ASP A 107 -14.88 5.18 -9.81
CA ASP A 107 -13.83 4.20 -9.51
C ASP A 107 -12.51 4.88 -9.13
N ILE A 108 -12.14 5.97 -9.83
CA ILE A 108 -11.00 6.83 -9.47
C ILE A 108 -11.14 7.36 -8.04
N SER A 109 -12.32 7.89 -7.68
CA SER A 109 -12.57 8.46 -6.35
C SER A 109 -12.48 7.41 -5.25
N ARG A 110 -13.01 6.20 -5.49
CA ARG A 110 -12.90 5.06 -4.55
C ARG A 110 -11.46 4.58 -4.40
N HIS A 111 -10.73 4.50 -5.50
CA HIS A 111 -9.32 4.13 -5.50
C HIS A 111 -8.47 5.14 -4.75
N ARG A 112 -8.76 6.43 -4.89
CA ARG A 112 -8.06 7.49 -4.15
C ARG A 112 -8.13 7.33 -2.65
N GLY A 113 -9.34 7.17 -2.09
CA GLY A 113 -9.49 6.98 -0.64
C GLY A 113 -8.69 5.78 -0.15
N PHE A 114 -8.72 4.68 -0.91
CA PHE A 114 -7.92 3.50 -0.60
C PHE A 114 -6.39 3.75 -0.67
N ILE A 115 -5.90 4.48 -1.68
CA ILE A 115 -4.48 4.82 -1.83
C ILE A 115 -3.99 5.67 -0.64
N GLU A 116 -4.75 6.72 -0.29
CA GLU A 116 -4.41 7.63 0.82
C GLU A 116 -4.36 6.89 2.17
N ASP A 117 -5.27 5.94 2.38
CA ASP A 117 -5.42 5.23 3.65
C ASP A 117 -4.52 3.99 3.77
N ALA A 118 -4.08 3.42 2.65
CA ALA A 118 -3.23 2.22 2.64
C ALA A 118 -1.84 2.46 3.25
N LEU A 119 -1.22 3.61 2.98
CA LEU A 119 0.15 3.87 3.44
C LEU A 119 0.27 3.90 4.98
N PRO A 120 -0.55 4.68 5.73
CA PRO A 120 -0.53 4.67 7.19
C PRO A 120 -0.72 3.27 7.78
N VAL A 121 -1.61 2.46 7.19
CA VAL A 121 -1.86 1.09 7.64
C VAL A 121 -0.66 0.18 7.39
N LEU A 122 -0.05 0.24 6.21
CA LEU A 122 1.18 -0.52 5.92
C LEU A 122 2.32 -0.12 6.86
N CYS A 123 2.47 1.16 7.17
CA CYS A 123 3.45 1.64 8.16
C CYS A 123 3.14 1.09 9.56
N ALA A 124 1.89 1.15 10.00
CA ALA A 124 1.48 0.61 11.30
C ALA A 124 1.76 -0.89 11.40
N LEU A 125 1.40 -1.66 10.38
CA LEU A 125 1.65 -3.11 10.30
C LEU A 125 3.14 -3.46 10.40
N ASN A 126 4.02 -2.67 9.77
CA ASN A 126 5.47 -2.86 9.84
C ASN A 126 6.05 -2.65 11.24
N THR A 127 5.36 -1.88 12.09
CA THR A 127 5.79 -1.55 13.46
C THR A 127 5.06 -2.34 14.54
N MET A 128 4.12 -3.22 14.16
CA MET A 128 3.40 -4.04 15.13
C MET A 128 4.32 -5.09 15.74
N GLU A 129 4.46 -5.04 17.05
CA GLU A 129 5.07 -6.11 17.83
C GLU A 129 4.00 -7.11 18.25
N PHE A 130 4.17 -8.35 17.80
CA PHE A 130 3.39 -9.48 18.29
C PHE A 130 4.23 -10.16 19.37
N SER A 131 3.74 -10.19 20.60
CA SER A 131 4.34 -11.04 21.63
C SER A 131 4.28 -12.47 21.11
N GLY A 132 5.44 -13.03 20.73
CA GLY A 132 5.54 -14.43 20.35
C GLY A 132 4.88 -15.27 21.44
N ALA A 133 4.09 -16.26 21.04
CA ALA A 133 3.47 -17.19 21.96
C ALA A 133 4.56 -17.89 22.78
N GLY A 134 4.93 -17.31 23.90
CA GLY A 134 5.62 -18.01 24.97
C GLY A 134 4.67 -19.09 25.43
N SER A 135 4.98 -20.32 25.05
CA SER A 135 4.79 -21.52 25.86
C SER A 135 3.88 -21.30 27.06
N PHE A 136 2.59 -21.56 26.91
CA PHE A 136 1.79 -21.95 28.06
C PHE A 136 2.30 -23.34 28.44
N GLU A 137 3.32 -23.39 29.31
CA GLU A 137 3.64 -24.62 30.02
C GLU A 137 2.39 -25.03 30.79
N ASP A 138 1.99 -26.29 30.58
CA ASP A 138 0.99 -27.01 31.34
C ASP A 138 1.18 -26.77 32.84
N GLU A 139 0.21 -26.13 33.49
CA GLU A 139 -0.01 -26.31 34.92
C GLU A 139 -1.29 -27.12 35.10
N ILE A 140 -1.15 -28.42 34.82
CA ILE A 140 -2.04 -29.47 35.32
C ILE A 140 -1.86 -29.48 36.83
N ASP A 141 -2.72 -28.78 37.56
CA ASP A 141 -2.81 -28.96 39.01
C ASP A 141 -3.90 -29.98 39.34
N LEU A 142 -3.40 -31.22 39.52
CA LEU A 142 -4.05 -32.31 40.21
C LEU A 142 -4.55 -31.87 41.59
N PHE A 143 -5.87 -31.84 41.81
CA PHE A 143 -6.40 -32.09 43.15
C PHE A 143 -7.53 -33.10 43.15
N ASN A 144 -7.11 -34.29 43.58
CA ASN A 144 -7.84 -35.35 44.26
C ASN A 144 -9.17 -34.98 44.90
N GLN A 145 -10.08 -35.95 44.80
CA GLN A 145 -11.22 -36.17 45.69
C GLN A 145 -10.83 -36.01 47.17
N SER A 146 -11.65 -35.29 47.93
CA SER A 146 -12.07 -35.76 49.26
C SER A 146 -13.45 -35.18 49.62
N ASP A 147 -14.31 -36.10 50.02
CA ASP A 147 -15.60 -35.93 50.65
C ASP A 147 -15.49 -35.21 52.02
N ASP A 148 -16.65 -34.77 52.51
CA ASP A 148 -16.98 -34.47 53.90
C ASP A 148 -16.88 -33.03 54.45
N GLY A 149 -17.93 -32.64 55.21
CA GLY A 149 -17.84 -31.64 56.28
C GLY A 149 -18.33 -30.20 56.00
N PHE A 150 -19.60 -29.95 56.31
CA PHE A 150 -20.18 -28.62 56.57
C PHE A 150 -19.32 -27.75 57.52
N VAL A 151 -18.77 -26.63 57.05
CA VAL A 151 -18.56 -25.41 57.87
C VAL A 151 -18.64 -24.15 57.01
N LYS A 152 -19.71 -23.36 57.19
CA LYS A 152 -19.77 -21.96 56.70
C LYS A 152 -18.81 -21.11 57.53
N LYS A 153 -17.65 -20.74 56.98
CA LYS A 153 -16.83 -19.62 57.46
C LYS A 153 -16.56 -18.65 56.32
N LYS A 154 -16.96 -17.39 56.54
CA LYS A 154 -16.67 -16.24 55.67
C LYS A 154 -15.16 -16.03 55.61
N VAL A 155 -14.57 -16.16 54.42
CA VAL A 155 -13.16 -15.85 54.11
C VAL A 155 -13.11 -14.51 53.36
N PRO A 156 -12.11 -13.64 53.60
CA PRO A 156 -12.05 -12.32 53.00
C PRO A 156 -11.85 -12.43 51.48
N GLN A 157 -12.66 -11.71 50.71
CA GLN A 157 -12.45 -11.53 49.27
C GLN A 157 -11.11 -10.80 49.05
N LYS A 158 -10.03 -11.55 48.86
CA LYS A 158 -8.86 -11.05 48.14
C LYS A 158 -9.33 -10.75 46.73
N MET A 159 -9.46 -9.46 46.41
CA MET A 159 -9.56 -8.99 45.04
C MET A 159 -8.40 -9.58 44.24
N TYR A 160 -8.68 -10.63 43.47
CA TYR A 160 -7.83 -11.02 42.37
C TYR A 160 -7.78 -9.82 41.42
N LYS A 161 -6.71 -9.02 41.51
CA LYS A 161 -6.31 -8.15 40.43
C LYS A 161 -6.09 -9.08 39.23
N ARG A 162 -7.09 -9.12 38.35
CA ARG A 162 -6.94 -9.66 37.00
C ARG A 162 -5.77 -8.89 36.37
N ASN A 163 -4.61 -9.53 36.36
CA ASN A 163 -3.48 -9.11 35.53
C ASN A 163 -3.96 -9.23 34.09
N ARG A 164 -4.56 -8.15 33.58
CA ARG A 164 -4.68 -7.97 32.13
C ARG A 164 -3.24 -7.77 31.64
N PRO A 165 -2.72 -8.62 30.74
CA PRO A 165 -1.53 -8.25 29.99
C PRO A 165 -1.91 -7.05 29.12
N LYS A 166 -1.66 -5.84 29.61
CA LYS A 166 -1.70 -4.60 28.82
C LYS A 166 -0.31 -4.41 28.23
N ALA A 167 -0.10 -5.06 27.10
CA ALA A 167 0.92 -4.66 26.15
C ALA A 167 0.32 -4.76 24.74
N HIS A 168 -0.83 -4.12 24.53
CA HIS A 168 -1.19 -3.73 23.18
C HIS A 168 -0.40 -2.46 22.91
N THR A 169 0.64 -2.59 22.09
CA THR A 169 1.15 -1.51 21.24
C THR A 169 -0.02 -0.63 20.85
N SER A 170 0.05 0.67 21.15
CA SER A 170 -1.03 1.63 20.91
C SER A 170 -1.17 1.89 19.40
N ILE A 171 -1.57 0.87 18.65
CA ILE A 171 -1.88 1.01 17.24
C ILE A 171 -3.19 1.79 17.14
N ASP A 172 -3.17 2.84 16.33
CA ASP A 172 -4.35 3.61 16.02
C ASP A 172 -5.32 2.76 15.17
N ALA A 173 -6.33 2.18 15.83
CA ALA A 173 -7.35 1.36 15.18
C ALA A 173 -8.19 2.14 14.16
N SER A 174 -8.21 3.48 14.22
CA SER A 174 -8.96 4.30 13.26
C SER A 174 -8.40 4.18 11.84
N LEU A 175 -7.09 3.92 11.69
CA LEU A 175 -6.44 3.70 10.39
C LEU A 175 -7.00 2.46 9.68
N PHE A 176 -7.24 1.39 10.43
CA PHE A 176 -7.76 0.12 9.92
C PHE A 176 -9.24 0.23 9.56
N LEU A 177 -10.02 0.95 10.38
CA LEU A 177 -11.43 1.21 10.14
C LEU A 177 -11.66 1.96 8.82
N ARG A 178 -10.80 2.93 8.48
CA ARG A 178 -10.90 3.67 7.21
C ARG A 178 -10.74 2.79 5.97
N LEU A 179 -9.97 1.71 6.09
CA LEU A 179 -9.80 0.69 5.04
C LEU A 179 -10.84 -0.44 5.11
N ASP A 180 -11.79 -0.38 6.05
CA ASP A 180 -12.75 -1.44 6.35
C ASP A 180 -12.07 -2.78 6.67
N VAL A 181 -10.97 -2.73 7.43
CA VAL A 181 -10.22 -3.91 7.87
C VAL A 181 -10.08 -3.95 9.39
N VAL A 182 -9.90 -5.16 9.93
CA VAL A 182 -9.70 -5.38 11.36
C VAL A 182 -8.21 -5.32 11.70
N VAL A 183 -7.88 -4.79 12.88
CA VAL A 183 -6.52 -4.80 13.40
C VAL A 183 -6.08 -6.26 13.62
N PRO A 184 -5.00 -6.73 12.95
CA PRO A 184 -4.54 -8.10 13.10
C PRO A 184 -4.02 -8.36 14.52
N LEU A 185 -4.32 -9.55 15.04
CA LEU A 185 -3.90 -9.99 16.38
C LEU A 185 -2.64 -10.87 16.36
N THR A 186 -2.23 -11.33 15.16
CA THR A 186 -1.08 -12.21 14.97
C THR A 186 -0.18 -11.68 13.85
N SER A 187 1.10 -12.06 13.89
CA SER A 187 2.07 -11.70 12.85
C SER A 187 1.68 -12.26 11.49
N GLU A 188 1.13 -13.46 11.44
CA GLU A 188 0.60 -14.08 10.22
C GLU A 188 -0.55 -13.26 9.63
N ALA A 189 -1.54 -12.87 10.45
CA ALA A 189 -2.65 -12.05 9.99
C ALA A 189 -2.18 -10.68 9.48
N ALA A 190 -1.17 -10.09 10.12
CA ALA A 190 -0.57 -8.83 9.68
C ALA A 190 0.17 -8.97 8.34
N ALA A 191 0.89 -10.08 8.13
CA ALA A 191 1.55 -10.37 6.86
C ALA A 191 0.54 -10.62 5.73
N SER A 192 -0.53 -11.37 6.00
CA SER A 192 -1.63 -11.59 5.05
C SER A 192 -2.33 -10.28 4.67
N LEU A 193 -2.63 -9.43 5.66
CA LEU A 193 -3.26 -8.13 5.43
C LEU A 193 -2.35 -7.20 4.62
N SER A 194 -1.05 -7.14 4.95
CA SER A 194 -0.06 -6.35 4.19
C SER A 194 -0.02 -6.80 2.72
N THR A 195 0.05 -8.11 2.48
CA THR A 195 0.06 -8.69 1.12
C THR A 195 -1.23 -8.36 0.37
N HIS A 196 -2.38 -8.43 1.04
CA HIS A 196 -3.67 -8.08 0.45
C HIS A 196 -3.70 -6.60 0.02
N ILE A 197 -3.29 -5.69 0.90
CA ILE A 197 -3.25 -4.25 0.62
C ILE A 197 -2.32 -3.97 -0.58
N LEU A 198 -1.11 -4.54 -0.60
CA LEU A 198 -0.16 -4.37 -1.71
C LEU A 198 -0.72 -4.89 -3.04
N THR A 199 -1.39 -6.04 -3.02
CA THR A 199 -2.02 -6.63 -4.21
C THR A 199 -3.12 -5.70 -4.74
N LYS A 200 -3.96 -5.17 -3.85
CA LYS A 200 -5.03 -4.23 -4.23
C LYS A 200 -4.45 -2.93 -4.79
N LEU A 201 -3.40 -2.37 -4.17
CA LEU A 201 -2.69 -1.18 -4.68
C LEU A 201 -2.08 -1.43 -6.07
N LYS A 202 -1.50 -2.61 -6.31
CA LYS A 202 -0.97 -3.00 -7.62
C LYS A 202 -2.07 -3.04 -8.68
N ASN A 203 -3.20 -3.64 -8.35
CA ASN A 203 -4.35 -3.67 -9.25
C ASN A 203 -4.89 -2.26 -9.53
N THR A 204 -4.98 -1.40 -8.51
CA THR A 204 -5.37 0.00 -8.67
C THR A 204 -4.40 0.78 -9.57
N LEU A 205 -3.08 0.56 -9.44
CA LEU A 205 -2.10 1.20 -10.32
C LEU A 205 -2.28 0.72 -11.76
N SER A 206 -2.51 -0.57 -11.97
CA SER A 206 -2.78 -1.14 -13.29
C SER A 206 -3.98 -0.45 -13.94
N VAL A 207 -5.13 -0.42 -13.25
CA VAL A 207 -6.34 0.26 -13.74
C VAL A 207 -6.08 1.74 -14.01
N SER A 208 -5.41 2.45 -13.09
CA SER A 208 -5.15 3.89 -13.25
C SER A 208 -4.25 4.20 -14.45
N ILE A 209 -3.28 3.34 -14.75
CA ILE A 209 -2.44 3.49 -15.94
C ILE A 209 -3.27 3.22 -17.20
N PHE A 210 -4.08 2.15 -17.23
CA PHE A 210 -4.88 1.82 -18.41
C PHE A 210 -6.03 2.81 -18.66
N SER A 211 -6.65 3.36 -17.61
CA SER A 211 -7.70 4.39 -17.72
C SER A 211 -7.17 5.77 -18.16
N ALA A 212 -5.85 5.96 -18.23
CA ALA A 212 -5.26 7.14 -18.84
C ALA A 212 -5.33 7.12 -20.39
N PHE A 213 -5.78 6.00 -21.00
CA PHE A 213 -5.83 5.73 -22.44
C PHE A 213 -7.20 5.21 -22.87
#